data_AF-A0A1D2I8Z2-F1
#
_entry.id   AF-A0A1D2I8Z2-F1
#
_cell.length_a   1.000
_cell.length_b   1.000
_cell.length_c   1.000
_cell.angle_alpha   90.00
_cell.angle_beta   90.00
_cell.angle_gamma   90.00
#
_symmetry.space_group_name_H-M   'P 1'
#
loop_
_entity.id
_entity.type
_entity.pdbx_description
1 polymer ?
#
loop_
_entity_poly.entity_id
_entity_poly.type
_entity_poly.pdbx_seq_one_letter_code
_entity_poly.pdbx_strand_id
1 'polypeptide(L)'
;MDTDWKDIWGDPETNRENWKQHDPYYLADKLRSVPVHLSSGDGTAGVLDPPGFEDEYIPGLEDPDEPFAEDVVSPTETLMDRESKAVAQQLQKAGADVTTHFYKGTHSPQYWKREFQRSLPMLLYALGTRPAGR
;
A
#
# COMPACT_ATOMS: atom_id res chain seq x y z
N MET A 1 18.09 12.03 -12.66
CA MET A 1 18.99 10.90 -12.37
C MET A 1 18.17 9.67 -12.62
N ASP A 2 18.52 8.89 -13.63
CA ASP A 2 17.84 7.66 -14.00
C ASP A 2 18.66 6.54 -13.36
N THR A 3 18.31 6.18 -12.12
CA THR A 3 18.94 5.04 -11.44
C THR A 3 18.20 3.80 -11.91
N ASP A 4 18.92 2.82 -12.46
CA ASP A 4 18.31 1.53 -12.80
C ASP A 4 17.75 0.92 -11.51
N TRP A 5 16.46 0.58 -11.50
CA TRP A 5 15.81 -0.01 -10.33
C TRP A 5 16.47 -1.34 -9.92
N LYS A 6 17.16 -2.01 -10.85
CA LYS A 6 17.97 -3.20 -10.57
C LYS A 6 19.21 -2.90 -9.73
N ASP A 7 19.68 -1.66 -9.67
CA ASP A 7 20.81 -1.28 -8.81
C ASP A 7 20.45 -1.29 -7.32
N ILE A 8 19.15 -1.35 -6.97
CA ILE A 8 18.68 -1.37 -5.59
C ILE A 8 18.84 -2.77 -4.98
N TRP A 9 18.22 -3.78 -5.60
CA TRP A 9 18.18 -5.15 -5.07
C TRP A 9 18.60 -6.24 -6.07
N GLY A 10 19.14 -5.85 -7.23
CA GLY A 10 19.46 -6.75 -8.32
C GLY A 10 18.23 -7.13 -9.14
N ASP A 11 18.42 -8.04 -10.08
CA ASP A 11 17.35 -8.53 -10.93
C ASP A 11 16.36 -9.39 -10.11
N PRO A 12 15.03 -9.16 -10.21
CA PRO A 12 14.06 -9.77 -9.30
C PRO A 12 13.89 -11.28 -9.49
N GLU A 13 14.27 -11.82 -10.65
CA GLU A 13 14.24 -13.25 -10.90
C GLU A 13 15.50 -13.93 -10.35
N THR A 14 16.67 -13.40 -10.70
CA THR A 14 17.95 -14.04 -10.32
C THR A 14 18.41 -13.70 -8.90
N ASN A 15 18.02 -12.53 -8.37
CA ASN A 15 18.30 -12.07 -7.01
C ASN A 15 17.06 -12.15 -6.10
N ARG A 16 16.14 -13.09 -6.36
CA ARG A 16 14.85 -13.20 -5.65
C ARG A 16 14.96 -13.24 -4.13
N GLU A 17 15.98 -13.91 -3.59
CA GLU A 17 16.17 -13.97 -2.13
C GLU A 17 16.59 -12.63 -1.52
N ASN A 18 17.23 -11.74 -2.29
CA ASN A 18 17.51 -10.38 -1.85
C ASN A 18 16.20 -9.57 -1.77
N TRP A 19 15.37 -9.64 -2.81
CA TRP A 19 14.05 -9.01 -2.83
C TRP A 19 13.17 -9.45 -1.65
N LYS A 20 13.10 -10.76 -1.35
CA LYS A 20 12.34 -11.27 -0.20
C LYS A 20 12.81 -10.73 1.15
N GLN A 21 14.09 -10.39 1.29
CA GLN A 21 14.64 -9.82 2.51
C GLN A 21 14.20 -8.37 2.75
N HIS A 22 13.57 -7.74 1.75
CA HIS A 22 13.07 -6.36 1.80
C HIS A 22 11.55 -6.24 1.58
N ASP A 23 10.85 -7.36 1.43
CA ASP A 23 9.42 -7.40 1.11
C ASP A 23 8.58 -7.71 2.40
N PRO A 24 7.67 -6.81 2.81
CA PRO A 24 6.84 -7.01 4.00
C PRO A 24 5.96 -8.28 3.95
N TYR A 25 5.60 -8.76 2.77
CA TYR A 25 4.86 -10.03 2.62
C TYR A 25 5.67 -11.20 3.20
N TYR A 26 6.96 -11.29 2.87
CA TYR A 26 7.83 -12.37 3.38
C TYR A 26 8.34 -12.09 4.81
N LEU A 27 8.25 -10.84 5.28
CA LEU A 27 8.72 -10.43 6.60
C LEU A 27 7.61 -10.31 7.65
N ALA A 28 6.38 -10.71 7.34
CA ALA A 28 5.20 -10.55 8.22
C ALA A 28 5.43 -11.06 9.66
N ASP A 29 6.13 -12.19 9.82
CA ASP A 29 6.45 -12.76 11.13
C ASP A 29 7.29 -11.84 12.03
N LYS A 30 8.09 -10.94 11.43
CA LYS A 30 8.91 -9.95 12.15
C LYS A 30 8.09 -8.74 12.60
N LEU A 31 6.90 -8.54 12.04
CA LEU A 31 6.03 -7.40 12.34
C LEU A 31 4.97 -7.70 13.41
N ARG A 32 4.96 -8.92 13.98
CA ARG A 32 3.97 -9.34 14.99
C ARG A 32 3.81 -8.39 16.17
N SER A 33 4.91 -7.79 16.64
CA SER A 33 4.90 -6.90 17.80
C SER A 33 4.78 -5.42 17.43
N VAL A 34 4.54 -5.10 16.16
CA VAL A 34 4.41 -3.73 15.65
C VAL A 34 2.96 -3.52 15.23
N PRO A 35 2.23 -2.53 15.78
CA PRO A 35 0.91 -2.20 15.28
C PRO A 35 1.02 -1.62 13.86
N VAL A 36 0.24 -2.16 12.93
CA VAL A 36 0.26 -1.76 11.51
C VAL A 36 -1.10 -1.20 11.10
N HIS A 37 -1.10 -0.03 10.45
CA HIS A 37 -2.26 0.49 9.72
C HIS A 37 -1.97 0.38 8.22
N LEU A 38 -2.80 -0.37 7.48
CA LEU A 38 -2.64 -0.57 6.04
C LEU A 38 -3.91 -0.14 5.30
N SER A 39 -3.77 0.68 4.27
CA SER A 39 -4.90 1.25 3.55
C SER A 39 -4.60 1.41 2.07
N SER A 40 -5.59 1.17 1.22
CA SER A 40 -5.49 1.34 -0.23
C SER A 40 -6.85 1.73 -0.82
N GLY A 41 -6.83 2.56 -1.85
CA GLY A 41 -7.90 2.65 -2.83
C GLY A 41 -7.97 1.38 -3.69
N ASP A 42 -9.06 1.15 -4.40
CA ASP A 42 -9.21 0.02 -5.34
C ASP A 42 -8.92 0.40 -6.81
N GLY A 43 -8.61 1.67 -7.06
CA GLY A 43 -8.38 2.24 -8.40
C GLY A 43 -9.64 2.70 -9.12
N THR A 44 -10.83 2.52 -8.53
CA THR A 44 -12.07 3.13 -9.02
C THR A 44 -12.21 4.56 -8.50
N ALA A 45 -12.99 5.37 -9.22
CA ALA A 45 -13.21 6.76 -8.81
C ALA A 45 -13.86 6.84 -7.42
N GLY A 46 -13.20 7.52 -6.49
CA GLY A 46 -13.61 7.75 -5.12
C GLY A 46 -13.96 9.21 -4.83
N VAL A 47 -14.57 9.43 -3.67
CA VAL A 47 -15.16 10.72 -3.28
C VAL A 47 -14.13 11.82 -3.00
N LEU A 48 -12.83 11.48 -2.89
CA LEU A 48 -11.76 12.45 -2.65
C LEU A 48 -10.87 12.66 -3.88
N ASP A 49 -11.19 12.03 -5.02
CA ASP A 49 -10.44 12.23 -6.25
C ASP A 49 -10.63 13.67 -6.74
N PRO A 50 -9.54 14.35 -7.15
CA PRO A 50 -9.63 15.66 -7.74
C PRO A 50 -10.29 15.59 -9.14
N PRO A 51 -10.99 16.64 -9.57
CA PRO A 51 -11.39 16.78 -10.97
C PRO A 51 -10.16 16.70 -11.88
N GLY A 52 -10.22 15.86 -12.92
CA GLY A 52 -9.11 15.66 -13.84
C GLY A 52 -7.95 14.87 -13.25
N PHE A 53 -8.21 13.98 -12.27
CA PHE A 53 -7.23 12.99 -11.85
C PHE A 53 -6.65 12.24 -13.06
N GLU A 54 -5.33 12.15 -13.11
CA GLU A 54 -4.58 11.33 -14.06
C GLU A 54 -3.74 10.35 -13.25
N ASP A 55 -3.75 9.08 -13.67
CA ASP A 55 -2.94 8.06 -13.02
C ASP A 55 -1.46 8.26 -13.33
N GLU A 56 -0.59 7.81 -12.43
CA GLU A 56 0.83 7.78 -12.71
C GLU A 56 1.13 6.80 -13.84
N TYR A 57 1.95 7.22 -14.80
CA TYR A 57 2.42 6.34 -15.86
C TYR A 57 3.50 5.42 -15.31
N ILE A 58 3.16 4.14 -15.13
CA ILE A 58 4.10 3.09 -14.77
C ILE A 58 4.45 2.27 -16.03
N PRO A 59 5.73 2.25 -16.45
CA PRO A 59 6.16 1.43 -17.57
C PRO A 59 5.82 -0.06 -17.35
N GLY A 60 5.24 -0.70 -18.36
CA GLY A 60 4.84 -2.11 -18.32
C GLY A 60 3.39 -2.35 -17.91
N LEU A 61 2.61 -1.30 -17.62
CA LEU A 61 1.17 -1.39 -17.39
C LEU A 61 0.30 -1.05 -18.61
N GLU A 62 0.91 -0.81 -19.78
CA GLU A 62 0.21 -0.33 -20.98
C GLU A 62 -0.61 -1.43 -21.68
N ASP A 63 -0.19 -2.68 -21.56
CA ASP A 63 -0.86 -3.84 -22.15
C ASP A 63 -0.79 -5.04 -21.18
N PRO A 64 -1.58 -4.99 -20.09
CA PRO A 64 -1.54 -6.06 -19.10
C PRO A 64 -2.16 -7.34 -19.66
N ASP A 65 -1.52 -8.49 -19.41
CA ASP A 65 -2.07 -9.82 -19.74
C ASP A 65 -3.48 -10.04 -19.17
N GLU A 66 -3.77 -9.40 -18.03
CA GLU A 66 -5.09 -9.35 -17.40
C GLU A 66 -5.62 -7.90 -17.41
N PRO A 67 -6.59 -7.56 -18.27
CA PRO A 67 -7.11 -6.20 -18.36
C PRO A 67 -7.84 -5.78 -17.08
N PHE A 68 -7.71 -4.51 -16.73
CA PHE A 68 -8.44 -3.88 -15.64
C PHE A 68 -9.93 -3.75 -15.97
N ALA A 69 -10.78 -3.63 -14.95
CA ALA A 69 -12.21 -3.42 -15.15
C ALA A 69 -12.49 -2.03 -15.77
N GLU A 70 -13.59 -1.90 -16.52
CA GLU A 70 -13.91 -0.67 -17.26
C GLU A 70 -14.09 0.58 -16.38
N ASP A 71 -14.43 0.40 -15.10
CA ASP A 71 -14.61 1.48 -14.12
C ASP A 71 -13.34 1.82 -13.32
N VAL A 72 -12.22 1.16 -13.61
CA VAL A 72 -10.90 1.49 -13.05
C VAL A 72 -10.34 2.71 -13.78
N VAL A 73 -10.04 3.75 -13.01
CA VAL A 73 -9.42 4.99 -13.49
C VAL A 73 -7.96 5.13 -13.06
N SER A 74 -7.51 4.27 -12.13
CA SER A 74 -6.13 4.19 -11.65
C SER A 74 -5.66 2.72 -11.61
N PRO A 75 -5.18 2.18 -12.74
CA PRO A 75 -4.53 0.86 -12.80
C PRO A 75 -3.45 0.66 -11.75
N THR A 76 -2.66 1.70 -11.47
CA THR A 76 -1.60 1.70 -10.46
C THR A 76 -2.15 1.37 -9.08
N GLU A 77 -3.19 2.10 -8.63
CA GLU A 77 -3.78 1.88 -7.31
C GLU A 77 -4.46 0.49 -7.23
N THR A 78 -5.04 -0.02 -8.32
CA THR A 78 -5.58 -1.38 -8.35
C THR A 78 -4.52 -2.45 -8.07
N LEU A 79 -3.29 -2.29 -8.57
CA LEU A 79 -2.20 -3.21 -8.26
C LEU A 79 -1.73 -3.07 -6.80
N MET A 80 -1.57 -1.83 -6.33
CA MET A 80 -1.22 -1.56 -4.93
C MET A 80 -2.27 -2.10 -3.94
N ASP A 81 -3.56 -2.10 -4.31
CA ASP A 81 -4.64 -2.70 -3.53
C ASP A 81 -4.46 -4.21 -3.40
N ARG A 82 -4.16 -4.90 -4.50
CA ARG A 82 -3.92 -6.34 -4.52
C ARG A 82 -2.74 -6.71 -3.63
N GLU A 83 -1.63 -5.98 -3.75
CA GLU A 83 -0.43 -6.17 -2.93
C GLU A 83 -0.72 -5.88 -1.44
N SER A 84 -1.39 -4.77 -1.15
CA SER A 84 -1.77 -4.39 0.22
C SER A 84 -2.68 -5.44 0.86
N LYS A 85 -3.66 -5.98 0.12
CA LYS A 85 -4.51 -7.07 0.60
C LYS A 85 -3.72 -8.36 0.84
N ALA A 86 -2.76 -8.69 -0.02
CA ALA A 86 -1.89 -9.85 0.17
C ALA A 86 -1.02 -9.71 1.45
N VAL A 87 -0.42 -8.54 1.67
CA VAL A 87 0.35 -8.23 2.89
C VAL A 87 -0.56 -8.28 4.13
N ALA A 88 -1.75 -7.67 4.08
CA ALA A 88 -2.71 -7.71 5.18
C ALA A 88 -3.06 -9.16 5.58
N GLN A 89 -3.37 -10.01 4.60
CA GLN A 89 -3.67 -11.42 4.84
C GLN A 89 -2.49 -12.14 5.47
N GLN A 90 -1.27 -11.84 5.05
CA GLN A 90 -0.08 -12.49 5.57
C GLN A 90 0.28 -12.02 6.99
N LEU A 91 0.10 -10.74 7.30
CA LEU A 91 0.18 -10.19 8.66
C LEU A 91 -0.86 -10.82 9.59
N GLN A 92 -2.11 -10.95 9.14
CA GLN A 92 -3.18 -11.61 9.90
C GLN A 92 -2.84 -13.08 10.18
N LYS A 93 -2.37 -13.84 9.18
CA LYS A 93 -1.93 -15.23 9.35
C LYS A 93 -0.77 -15.36 10.34
N ALA A 94 0.16 -14.40 10.33
CA ALA A 94 1.29 -14.36 11.26
C ALA A 94 0.89 -13.98 12.70
N GLY A 95 -0.34 -13.51 12.91
CA GLY A 95 -0.86 -13.05 14.20
C GLY A 95 -0.43 -11.63 14.58
N ALA A 96 -0.13 -10.77 13.59
CA ALA A 96 0.21 -9.37 13.84
C ALA A 96 -1.03 -8.51 14.14
N ASP A 97 -0.83 -7.41 14.88
CA ASP A 97 -1.84 -6.38 15.10
C ASP A 97 -1.96 -5.48 13.88
N VAL A 98 -2.90 -5.78 12.98
CA VAL A 98 -3.11 -5.04 11.73
C VAL A 98 -4.53 -4.48 11.65
N THR A 99 -4.61 -3.16 11.48
CA THR A 99 -5.83 -2.43 11.12
C THR A 99 -5.81 -2.15 9.63
N THR A 100 -6.89 -2.50 8.91
CA THR A 100 -6.99 -2.28 7.47
C THR A 100 -8.10 -1.28 7.11
N HIS A 101 -7.91 -0.54 6.02
CA HIS A 101 -8.94 0.30 5.44
C HIS A 101 -8.83 0.33 3.90
N PHE A 102 -9.66 -0.48 3.24
CA PHE A 102 -9.75 -0.56 1.78
C PHE A 102 -11.02 0.14 1.30
N TYR A 103 -10.93 0.96 0.25
CA TYR A 103 -12.01 1.86 -0.17
C TYR A 103 -11.98 2.14 -1.68
N LYS A 104 -13.05 2.76 -2.19
CA LYS A 104 -13.02 3.39 -3.52
C LYS A 104 -12.14 4.63 -3.52
N GLY A 105 -11.21 4.70 -4.47
CA GLY A 105 -10.30 5.82 -4.62
C GLY A 105 -9.04 5.47 -5.39
N THR A 106 -8.29 6.50 -5.75
CA THR A 106 -7.08 6.43 -6.55
C THR A 106 -5.83 6.79 -5.75
N HIS A 107 -4.66 6.86 -6.41
CA HIS A 107 -3.38 7.24 -5.84
C HIS A 107 -3.26 8.75 -5.52
N SER A 108 -4.29 9.33 -4.89
CA SER A 108 -4.41 10.77 -4.67
C SER A 108 -4.01 11.19 -3.25
N PRO A 109 -3.24 12.28 -3.05
CA PRO A 109 -2.77 12.72 -1.72
C PRO A 109 -3.86 13.01 -0.69
N GLN A 110 -5.08 13.31 -1.14
CA GLN A 110 -6.26 13.53 -0.30
C GLN A 110 -6.59 12.30 0.53
N TYR A 111 -6.39 11.09 -0.02
CA TYR A 111 -6.55 9.85 0.72
C TYR A 111 -5.46 9.69 1.77
N TRP A 112 -4.20 9.97 1.46
CA TRP A 112 -3.11 9.87 2.43
C TRP A 112 -3.34 10.75 3.65
N LYS A 113 -3.84 11.98 3.44
CA LYS A 113 -4.23 12.87 4.55
C LYS A 113 -5.29 12.24 5.45
N ARG A 114 -6.32 11.62 4.85
CA ARG A 114 -7.40 10.94 5.60
C ARG A 114 -6.85 9.75 6.37
N GLU A 115 -6.01 8.93 5.76
CA GLU A 115 -5.47 7.72 6.39
C GLU A 115 -4.44 8.04 7.47
N PHE A 116 -3.66 9.12 7.32
CA PHE A 116 -2.82 9.66 8.39
C PHE A 116 -3.66 10.10 9.60
N GLN A 117 -4.76 10.82 9.39
CA GLN A 117 -5.65 11.22 10.48
C GLN A 117 -6.29 10.02 11.19
N ARG A 118 -6.61 8.94 10.45
CA ARG A 118 -7.15 7.69 10.99
C ARG A 118 -6.11 6.90 11.79
N SER A 119 -4.86 6.88 11.35
CA SER A 119 -3.77 6.16 12.03
C SER A 119 -3.18 6.93 13.21
N LEU A 120 -3.42 8.25 13.30
CA LEU A 120 -2.84 9.11 14.33
C LEU A 120 -3.06 8.62 15.77
N PRO A 121 -4.26 8.16 16.21
CA PRO A 121 -4.43 7.64 17.56
C PRO A 121 -3.55 6.41 17.84
N MET A 122 -3.42 5.49 16.88
CA MET A 122 -2.55 4.31 16.99
C MET A 122 -1.09 4.74 17.09
N LEU A 123 -0.64 5.66 16.24
CA LEU A 123 0.73 6.18 16.26
C LEU A 123 1.06 6.86 17.58
N LEU A 124 0.18 7.73 18.08
CA LEU A 124 0.37 8.42 19.36
C LEU A 124 0.40 7.45 20.55
N TYR A 125 -0.43 6.40 20.52
CA TYR A 125 -0.41 5.36 21.54
C TYR A 125 0.92 4.58 21.52
N ALA A 126 1.39 4.15 20.34
CA ALA A 126 2.64 3.44 20.17
C ALA A 126 3.87 4.27 20.60
N LEU A 127 3.82 5.60 20.42
CA LEU A 127 4.86 6.53 20.87
C LEU A 127 4.78 6.88 22.36
N GLY A 128 3.79 6.36 23.10
CA GLY A 128 3.60 6.67 24.53
C GLY A 128 3.04 8.06 24.80
N THR A 129 2.67 8.80 23.76
CA THR A 129 2.02 10.12 23.87
C THR A 129 0.52 9.91 24.00
N ARG A 130 0.02 9.73 25.23
CA ARG A 130 -1.44 9.77 25.44
C ARG A 130 -1.98 11.12 24.98
N PRO A 131 -3.08 11.19 24.22
CA PRO A 131 -3.86 12.42 24.16
C PRO A 131 -4.28 12.73 25.59
N ALA A 132 -4.11 13.99 26.03
CA ALA A 132 -4.75 14.44 27.25
C ALA A 132 -6.24 14.08 27.16
N GLY A 133 -6.72 13.26 28.09
CA GLY A 133 -8.11 12.81 28.13
C GLY A 133 -9.03 14.03 28.05
N ARG A 134 -10.07 13.92 27.21
CA ARG A 134 -11.23 14.80 27.31
C ARG A 134 -11.98 14.53 28.61
#